data_AF-A0AAV4HZU4-F1
#
_entry.id   AF-A0AAV4HZU4-F1
#
_cell.length_a   1.000
_cell.length_b   1.000
_cell.length_c   1.000
_cell.angle_alpha   90.00
_cell.angle_beta   90.00
_cell.angle_gamma   90.00
#
_symmetry.space_group_name_H-M   'P 1'
#
loop_
_entity.id
_entity.type
_entity.pdbx_description
1 polymer ?
#
loop_
_entity_poly.entity_id
_entity_poly.type
_entity_poly.pdbx_seq_one_letter_code
_entity_poly.pdbx_strand_id
1 'polypeptide(L)'
;MDGSVDSQRHLHVWDYVVFAISIAVSLGIGIFYAFMNRWKNNIEEYLMGGRSMGFLPTAVSLVVSFQSAVTMLGIPAECYYNGFQYLWFAVGLALSMMLVVNVGVSMFCSLRITSAYEYLELRFQSKSVRLLASFMGILQNVFWMGVVMYAPAVALEAVSGYPVWNSNVVTTIAAIIYTSLGGLKAVIWTDVFQSIVMLALMLAVLIQGTVEVGGAKQIWDIAEAADPTVRHTFWSLILGSFFVGIGFTYNNSTFQRIACTKNRKEAKRMLYLSSPVFFFGTVVSLYCGITAFSYFQTKQCDPLKSGQITNPNQVAALFSASLSTLSSGLASVGSMVWTDFIQPHVGEMSQSKSTLVIKVIVVLFGCLTCGVSFLVAAIGGTLIQIALSMIFAFSAPQCGMFMLGCFFPRCNAK
;
A
#
# COMPACT_ATOMS: atom_id res chain seq x y z
N MET A 1 -16.59 -39.60 15.83
CA MET A 1 -17.92 -38.98 15.68
C MET A 1 -17.80 -38.03 14.51
N ASP A 2 -18.08 -38.55 13.32
CA ASP A 2 -18.26 -37.76 12.11
C ASP A 2 -19.56 -36.97 12.26
N GLY A 3 -19.45 -35.65 12.22
CA GLY A 3 -20.57 -34.75 12.44
C GLY A 3 -20.18 -33.29 12.21
N SER A 4 -20.49 -32.80 11.00
CA SER A 4 -20.79 -31.40 10.68
C SER A 4 -19.71 -30.33 10.92
N VAL A 5 -18.61 -30.36 10.16
CA VAL A 5 -17.73 -29.16 10.00
C VAL A 5 -18.04 -28.39 8.70
N ASP A 6 -18.87 -28.93 7.79
CA ASP A 6 -19.11 -28.36 6.46
C ASP A 6 -20.16 -27.23 6.38
N SER A 7 -20.84 -26.84 7.46
CA SER A 7 -22.06 -26.01 7.34
C SER A 7 -21.87 -24.48 7.50
N GLN A 8 -20.66 -23.93 7.67
CA GLN A 8 -20.50 -22.49 7.99
C GLN A 8 -19.44 -21.73 7.18
N ARG A 9 -19.15 -22.11 5.93
CA ARG A 9 -18.21 -21.39 5.05
C ARG A 9 -18.89 -20.68 3.87
N HIS A 10 -19.93 -19.90 4.11
CA HIS A 10 -20.57 -19.15 3.02
C HIS A 10 -20.77 -17.68 3.36
N LEU A 11 -20.01 -16.84 2.65
CA LEU A 11 -20.40 -15.46 2.38
C LEU A 11 -21.83 -15.43 1.85
N HIS A 12 -22.62 -14.49 2.35
CA HIS A 12 -23.97 -14.26 1.84
C HIS A 12 -23.87 -13.68 0.42
N VAL A 13 -24.92 -13.86 -0.39
CA VAL A 13 -24.99 -13.29 -1.75
C VAL A 13 -24.69 -11.78 -1.74
N TRP A 14 -25.08 -11.10 -0.66
CA TRP A 14 -24.84 -9.67 -0.46
C TRP A 14 -23.37 -9.30 -0.35
N ASP A 15 -22.51 -10.17 0.20
CA ASP A 15 -21.08 -9.92 0.30
C ASP A 15 -20.42 -9.91 -1.08
N TYR A 16 -20.82 -10.83 -1.96
CA TYR A 16 -20.38 -10.85 -3.36
C TYR A 16 -20.90 -9.64 -4.13
N VAL A 17 -22.12 -9.19 -3.85
CA VAL A 17 -22.69 -7.98 -4.46
C VAL A 17 -21.89 -6.74 -4.04
N VAL A 18 -21.60 -6.57 -2.76
CA VAL A 18 -20.77 -5.46 -2.26
C VAL A 18 -19.38 -5.49 -2.88
N PHE A 19 -18.77 -6.68 -2.98
CA PHE A 19 -17.48 -6.87 -3.65
C PHE A 19 -17.54 -6.46 -5.13
N ALA A 20 -18.52 -6.96 -5.89
CA ALA A 20 -18.70 -6.63 -7.30
C ALA A 20 -18.95 -5.14 -7.52
N ILE A 21 -19.76 -4.50 -6.66
CA ILE A 21 -20.01 -3.06 -6.69
C ILE A 21 -18.71 -2.28 -6.43
N SER A 22 -17.90 -2.70 -5.45
CA SER A 22 -16.64 -2.01 -5.13
C SER A 22 -15.65 -2.02 -6.31
N ILE A 23 -15.55 -3.15 -7.02
CA ILE A 23 -14.75 -3.28 -8.23
C ILE A 23 -15.36 -2.46 -9.36
N ALA A 24 -16.69 -2.54 -9.56
CA ALA A 24 -17.39 -1.82 -10.62
C ALA A 24 -17.26 -0.29 -10.46
N VAL A 25 -17.36 0.25 -9.24
CA VAL A 25 -17.15 1.67 -8.97
C VAL A 25 -15.70 2.07 -9.23
N SER A 26 -14.72 1.26 -8.80
CA SER A 26 -13.30 1.53 -9.04
C SER A 26 -12.98 1.55 -10.55
N LEU A 27 -13.52 0.59 -11.31
CA LEU A 27 -13.44 0.54 -12.77
C LEU A 27 -14.14 1.76 -13.40
N GLY A 28 -15.33 2.10 -12.92
CA GLY A 28 -16.12 3.24 -13.39
C GLY A 28 -15.39 4.56 -13.25
N ILE A 29 -14.72 4.80 -12.12
CA ILE A 29 -13.88 6.00 -11.90
C ILE A 29 -12.73 6.03 -12.93
N GLY A 30 -12.05 4.91 -13.15
CA GLY A 30 -10.97 4.82 -14.15
C GLY A 30 -11.45 5.11 -15.57
N ILE A 31 -12.55 4.50 -15.98
CA ILE A 31 -13.16 4.69 -17.29
C ILE A 31 -13.64 6.15 -17.46
N PHE A 32 -14.26 6.74 -16.44
CA PHE A 32 -14.72 8.12 -16.45
C PHE A 32 -13.57 9.11 -16.70
N TYR A 33 -12.46 8.96 -15.97
CA TYR A 33 -11.28 9.80 -16.18
C TYR A 33 -10.60 9.54 -17.53
N ALA A 34 -10.61 8.30 -18.02
CA ALA A 34 -10.13 7.99 -19.37
C ALA A 34 -10.94 8.72 -20.46
N PHE A 35 -12.27 8.77 -20.33
CA PHE A 35 -13.14 9.49 -21.26
C PHE A 35 -12.98 11.00 -21.16
N MET A 36 -12.89 11.58 -19.96
CA MET A 36 -12.66 13.02 -19.81
C MET A 36 -11.31 13.47 -20.36
N ASN A 37 -10.28 12.63 -20.21
CA ASN A 37 -8.93 12.96 -20.67
C ASN A 37 -8.65 12.51 -22.12
N ARG A 38 -9.59 11.88 -22.83
CA ARG A 38 -9.40 11.42 -24.23
C ARG A 38 -9.00 12.53 -25.21
N TRP A 39 -9.35 13.77 -24.90
CA TRP A 39 -9.03 14.95 -25.71
C TRP A 39 -7.75 15.66 -25.26
N LYS A 40 -7.19 15.27 -24.10
CA LYS A 40 -5.96 15.82 -23.52
C LYS A 40 -4.85 14.79 -23.67
N ASN A 41 -4.36 14.61 -24.90
CA ASN A 41 -3.24 13.71 -25.22
C ASN A 41 -1.90 14.28 -24.70
N ASN A 42 -1.71 14.29 -23.38
CA ASN A 42 -0.51 14.80 -22.73
C ASN A 42 0.01 13.78 -21.70
N ILE A 43 1.26 13.34 -21.84
CA ILE A 43 1.95 12.46 -20.89
C ILE A 43 1.96 13.06 -19.48
N GLU A 44 2.09 14.39 -19.35
CA GLU A 44 2.06 15.05 -18.04
C GLU A 44 0.68 14.92 -17.37
N GLU A 45 -0.40 14.92 -18.14
CA GLU A 45 -1.74 14.66 -17.61
C GLU A 45 -1.84 13.21 -17.11
N TYR A 46 -1.25 12.26 -17.84
CA TYR A 46 -1.28 10.84 -17.49
C TYR A 46 -0.39 10.51 -16.26
N LEU A 47 0.85 10.98 -16.24
CA LEU A 47 1.85 10.67 -15.21
C LEU A 47 1.75 11.56 -13.97
N MET A 48 1.38 12.83 -14.13
CA MET A 48 1.41 13.85 -13.07
C MET A 48 0.03 14.43 -12.77
N GLY A 49 -1.04 13.93 -13.41
CA GLY A 49 -2.39 14.48 -13.23
C GLY A 49 -2.47 15.97 -13.58
N GLY A 50 -1.63 16.45 -14.49
CA GLY A 50 -1.58 17.87 -14.89
C GLY A 50 -1.23 18.82 -13.74
N ARG A 51 -0.63 18.30 -12.66
CA ARG A 51 -0.22 19.07 -11.46
C ARG A 51 -1.35 19.91 -10.86
N SER A 52 -2.58 19.39 -10.91
CA SER A 52 -3.78 20.17 -10.54
C SER A 52 -4.50 19.64 -9.29
N MET A 53 -3.92 18.67 -8.57
CA MET A 53 -4.60 18.02 -7.45
C MET A 53 -4.54 18.86 -6.17
N GLY A 54 -5.62 18.82 -5.38
CA GLY A 54 -5.70 19.43 -4.06
C GLY A 54 -5.09 18.54 -2.97
N PHE A 55 -4.79 19.12 -1.81
CA PHE A 55 -4.13 18.39 -0.72
C PHE A 55 -4.95 17.22 -0.16
N LEU A 56 -6.27 17.34 -0.02
CA LEU A 56 -7.14 16.32 0.58
C LEU A 56 -7.15 14.99 -0.18
N PRO A 57 -7.57 14.93 -1.47
CA PRO A 57 -7.64 13.66 -2.19
C PRO A 57 -6.26 13.02 -2.32
N THR A 58 -5.21 13.84 -2.47
CA THR A 58 -3.84 13.36 -2.61
C THR A 58 -3.29 12.81 -1.28
N ALA A 59 -3.67 13.37 -0.13
CA ALA A 59 -3.26 12.88 1.19
C ALA A 59 -3.94 11.55 1.51
N VAL A 60 -5.25 11.46 1.26
CA VAL A 60 -6.01 10.23 1.42
C VAL A 60 -5.42 9.13 0.52
N SER A 61 -5.19 9.44 -0.75
CA SER A 61 -4.56 8.51 -1.68
C SER A 61 -3.17 8.06 -1.24
N LEU A 62 -2.34 8.96 -0.70
CA LEU A 62 -1.03 8.60 -0.16
C LEU A 62 -1.19 7.60 0.98
N VAL A 63 -2.05 7.90 1.95
CA VAL A 63 -2.27 7.04 3.11
C VAL A 63 -2.79 5.68 2.69
N VAL A 64 -3.80 5.59 1.83
CA VAL A 64 -4.39 4.32 1.40
C VAL A 64 -3.38 3.44 0.67
N SER A 65 -2.52 4.05 -0.15
CA SER A 65 -1.50 3.28 -0.87
C SER A 65 -0.46 2.63 0.03
N PHE A 66 -0.07 3.31 1.12
CA PHE A 66 0.84 2.75 2.12
C PHE A 66 0.11 1.89 3.16
N GLN A 67 -1.13 2.25 3.50
CA GLN A 67 -2.05 1.51 4.36
C GLN A 67 -2.79 0.44 3.55
N SER A 68 -2.00 -0.45 2.95
CA SER A 68 -2.46 -1.57 2.12
C SER A 68 -3.27 -2.61 2.92
N ALA A 69 -3.86 -3.59 2.24
CA ALA A 69 -4.48 -4.73 2.92
C ALA A 69 -3.50 -5.46 3.85
N VAL A 70 -2.19 -5.43 3.57
CA VAL A 70 -1.17 -6.04 4.43
C VAL A 70 -1.16 -5.40 5.81
N THR A 71 -1.32 -4.07 5.92
CA THR A 71 -1.36 -3.41 7.23
C THR A 71 -2.71 -3.64 7.91
N MET A 72 -3.82 -3.62 7.15
CA MET A 72 -5.14 -3.86 7.73
C MET A 72 -5.36 -5.30 8.20
N LEU A 73 -4.73 -6.29 7.57
CA LEU A 73 -4.89 -7.71 7.92
C LEU A 73 -3.75 -8.21 8.80
N GLY A 74 -2.53 -7.79 8.47
CA GLY A 74 -1.35 -8.22 9.16
C GLY A 74 -1.22 -7.61 10.56
N ILE A 75 -1.56 -6.34 10.76
CA ILE A 75 -1.40 -5.70 12.07
C ILE A 75 -2.35 -6.31 13.12
N PRO A 76 -3.65 -6.55 12.82
CA PRO A 76 -4.50 -7.30 13.73
C PRO A 76 -3.96 -8.68 14.06
N ALA A 77 -3.46 -9.43 13.06
CA ALA A 77 -2.90 -10.76 13.26
C ALA A 77 -1.63 -10.71 14.13
N GLU A 78 -0.71 -9.78 13.86
CA GLU A 78 0.49 -9.56 14.67
C GLU A 78 0.11 -9.20 16.11
N CYS A 79 -0.90 -8.35 16.30
CA CYS A 79 -1.39 -7.99 17.62
C CYS A 79 -2.04 -9.17 18.36
N TYR A 80 -2.78 -10.02 17.64
CA TYR A 80 -3.43 -11.20 18.18
C TYR A 80 -2.43 -12.22 18.72
N TYR A 81 -1.33 -12.46 18.00
CA TYR A 81 -0.33 -13.47 18.38
C TYR A 81 0.81 -12.93 19.24
N ASN A 82 1.25 -11.69 19.01
CA ASN A 82 2.49 -11.14 19.58
C ASN A 82 2.27 -9.85 20.40
N GLY A 83 1.03 -9.38 20.55
CA GLY A 83 0.67 -8.24 21.40
C GLY A 83 0.76 -6.85 20.76
N PHE A 84 0.48 -5.81 21.54
CA PHE A 84 0.24 -4.44 21.06
C PHE A 84 1.50 -3.60 20.77
N GLN A 85 2.70 -4.18 20.89
CA GLN A 85 3.98 -3.48 20.78
C GLN A 85 4.16 -2.77 19.43
N TYR A 86 3.52 -3.27 18.37
CA TYR A 86 3.55 -2.70 17.02
C TYR A 86 3.01 -1.24 16.96
N LEU A 87 2.33 -0.74 18.00
CA LEU A 87 1.99 0.69 18.13
C LEU A 87 3.22 1.60 17.96
N TRP A 88 4.39 1.18 18.46
CA TRP A 88 5.62 1.95 18.37
C TRP A 88 6.12 2.11 16.93
N PHE A 89 5.78 1.17 16.04
CA PHE A 89 6.05 1.31 14.60
C PHE A 89 5.27 2.49 14.00
N ALA A 90 4.00 2.66 14.38
CA ALA A 90 3.18 3.78 13.91
C ALA A 90 3.74 5.13 14.36
N VAL A 91 4.24 5.21 15.60
CA VAL A 91 4.86 6.42 16.16
C VAL A 91 6.11 6.80 15.39
N GLY A 92 7.06 5.87 15.21
CA GLY A 92 8.32 6.18 14.52
C GLY A 92 8.12 6.56 13.05
N LEU A 93 7.18 5.91 12.34
CA LEU A 93 6.82 6.28 10.98
C LEU A 93 6.23 7.70 10.89
N ALA A 94 5.30 8.05 11.79
CA ALA A 94 4.69 9.37 11.83
C ALA A 94 5.71 10.48 12.11
N LEU A 95 6.61 10.27 13.08
CA LEU A 95 7.69 11.22 13.39
C LEU A 95 8.59 11.47 12.18
N SER A 96 8.92 10.39 11.46
CA SER A 96 9.75 10.46 10.27
C SER A 96 9.10 11.25 9.13
N MET A 97 7.84 10.94 8.81
CA MET A 97 7.10 11.66 7.78
C MET A 97 7.02 13.15 8.09
N MET A 98 6.74 13.53 9.35
CA MET A 98 6.69 14.93 9.79
C MET A 98 8.03 15.66 9.61
N LEU A 99 9.16 14.99 9.87
CA LEU A 99 10.49 15.57 9.75
C LEU A 99 10.87 15.82 8.29
N VAL A 100 10.62 14.85 7.41
CA VAL A 100 11.10 14.89 6.02
C VAL A 100 10.19 15.72 5.10
N VAL A 101 8.97 16.10 5.53
CA VAL A 101 8.03 16.95 4.74
C VAL A 101 8.73 18.15 4.11
N ASN A 102 9.46 18.93 4.93
CA ASN A 102 10.03 20.18 4.45
C ASN A 102 11.13 19.97 3.41
N VAL A 103 11.98 18.96 3.62
CA VAL A 103 13.09 18.62 2.72
C VAL A 103 12.54 18.02 1.43
N GLY A 104 11.72 16.97 1.53
CA GLY A 104 11.15 16.26 0.38
C GLY A 104 10.33 17.17 -0.53
N VAL A 105 9.45 18.00 0.03
CA VAL A 105 8.64 18.93 -0.77
C VAL A 105 9.48 20.04 -1.39
N SER A 106 10.49 20.55 -0.67
CA SER A 106 11.40 21.56 -1.25
C SER A 106 12.13 21.02 -2.47
N MET A 107 12.61 19.78 -2.35
CA MET A 107 13.40 19.11 -3.37
C MET A 107 12.56 18.81 -4.61
N PHE A 108 11.41 18.15 -4.45
CA PHE A 108 10.65 17.65 -5.59
C PHE A 108 9.83 18.73 -6.32
N CYS A 109 9.23 19.68 -5.59
CA CYS A 109 8.43 20.73 -6.24
C CYS A 109 9.28 21.75 -6.99
N SER A 110 10.56 21.95 -6.63
CA SER A 110 11.42 22.95 -7.27
C SER A 110 12.01 22.46 -8.59
N LEU A 111 12.29 21.17 -8.72
CA LEU A 111 13.02 20.60 -9.85
C LEU A 111 12.13 20.22 -11.06
N ARG A 112 10.80 20.15 -10.89
CA ARG A 112 9.82 19.74 -11.92
C ARG A 112 10.17 18.42 -12.65
N ILE A 113 10.93 17.53 -12.02
CA ILE A 113 11.28 16.20 -12.51
C ILE A 113 10.05 15.28 -12.63
N THR A 114 10.21 14.14 -13.31
CA THR A 114 9.12 13.16 -13.53
C THR A 114 9.37 11.79 -12.87
N SER A 115 10.57 11.57 -12.35
CA SER A 115 10.92 10.43 -11.50
C SER A 115 11.61 10.93 -10.23
N ALA A 116 11.35 10.28 -9.09
CA ALA A 116 12.07 10.59 -7.86
C ALA A 116 13.58 10.39 -8.01
N TYR A 117 14.00 9.43 -8.84
CA TYR A 117 15.40 9.04 -9.02
C TYR A 117 16.17 9.95 -9.97
N GLU A 118 15.48 10.77 -10.76
CA GLU A 118 16.08 11.83 -11.58
C GLU A 118 16.85 12.84 -10.69
N TYR A 119 16.37 13.06 -9.46
CA TYR A 119 17.12 13.84 -8.46
C TYR A 119 18.51 13.26 -8.18
N LEU A 120 18.66 11.94 -8.12
CA LEU A 120 19.97 11.32 -7.84
C LEU A 120 20.94 11.53 -8.99
N GLU A 121 20.47 11.54 -10.24
CA GLU A 121 21.31 11.93 -11.39
C GLU A 121 21.72 13.40 -11.28
N LEU A 122 20.81 14.31 -10.95
CA LEU A 122 21.13 15.73 -10.79
C LEU A 122 22.12 15.96 -9.64
N ARG A 123 21.97 15.23 -8.53
CA ARG A 123 22.78 15.39 -7.32
C ARG A 123 24.17 14.77 -7.45
N PHE A 124 24.27 13.59 -8.05
CA PHE A 124 25.53 12.84 -8.18
C PHE A 124 26.16 12.99 -9.57
N GLN A 125 25.50 13.64 -10.52
CA GLN A 125 25.92 13.79 -11.92
C GLN A 125 26.21 12.43 -12.59
N SER A 126 25.49 11.38 -12.18
CA SER A 126 25.71 10.01 -12.63
C SER A 126 24.40 9.32 -13.00
N LYS A 127 24.29 8.96 -14.28
CA LYS A 127 23.19 8.14 -14.79
C LYS A 127 23.12 6.77 -14.14
N SER A 128 24.28 6.18 -13.83
CA SER A 128 24.35 4.85 -13.20
C SER A 128 23.68 4.83 -11.84
N VAL A 129 23.83 5.89 -11.03
CA VAL A 129 23.18 6.01 -9.71
C VAL A 129 21.66 6.07 -9.87
N ARG A 130 21.16 6.87 -10.83
CA ARG A 130 19.72 6.93 -11.15
C ARG A 130 19.18 5.58 -11.61
N LEU A 131 19.85 4.91 -12.55
CA LEU A 131 19.40 3.63 -13.08
C LEU A 131 19.40 2.54 -12.01
N LEU A 132 20.43 2.48 -11.16
CA LEU A 132 20.49 1.54 -10.05
C LEU A 132 19.36 1.79 -9.05
N ALA A 133 19.16 3.03 -8.64
CA ALA A 133 18.10 3.39 -7.70
C ALA A 133 16.71 3.12 -8.29
N SER A 134 16.47 3.45 -9.57
CA SER A 134 15.21 3.17 -10.25
C SER A 134 14.95 1.67 -10.40
N PHE A 135 15.97 0.89 -10.77
CA PHE A 135 15.88 -0.58 -10.85
C PHE A 135 15.50 -1.20 -9.50
N MET A 136 16.18 -0.80 -8.41
CA MET A 136 15.82 -1.23 -7.06
C MET A 136 14.39 -0.83 -6.68
N GLY A 137 13.91 0.32 -7.15
CA GLY A 137 12.58 0.83 -6.89
C GLY A 137 11.50 0.04 -7.63
N ILE A 138 11.79 -0.36 -8.87
CA ILE A 138 10.95 -1.25 -9.65
C ILE A 138 10.86 -2.63 -8.96
N LEU A 139 11.99 -3.23 -8.57
CA LEU A 139 12.00 -4.50 -7.85
C LEU A 139 11.20 -4.42 -6.55
N GLN A 140 11.44 -3.40 -5.73
CA GLN A 140 10.69 -3.16 -4.50
C GLN A 140 9.18 -3.13 -4.76
N ASN A 141 8.73 -2.36 -5.76
CA ASN A 141 7.32 -2.22 -6.11
C ASN A 141 6.73 -3.55 -6.60
N VAL A 142 7.45 -4.30 -7.44
CA VAL A 142 6.96 -5.59 -7.97
C VAL A 142 6.75 -6.61 -6.86
N PHE A 143 7.74 -6.77 -5.97
CA PHE A 143 7.62 -7.70 -4.84
C PHE A 143 6.53 -7.28 -3.86
N TRP A 144 6.48 -5.98 -3.51
CA TRP A 144 5.47 -5.47 -2.60
C TRP A 144 4.05 -5.68 -3.15
N MET A 145 3.80 -5.33 -4.42
CA MET A 145 2.50 -5.56 -5.05
C MET A 145 2.14 -7.05 -5.07
N GLY A 146 3.10 -7.94 -5.34
CA GLY A 146 2.87 -9.39 -5.29
C GLY A 146 2.38 -9.87 -3.92
N VAL A 147 3.01 -9.41 -2.84
CA VAL A 147 2.62 -9.75 -1.46
C VAL A 147 1.25 -9.16 -1.11
N VAL A 148 1.01 -7.91 -1.49
CA VAL A 148 -0.25 -7.20 -1.21
C VAL A 148 -1.45 -7.85 -1.90
N MET A 149 -1.25 -8.46 -3.06
CA MET A 149 -2.30 -9.19 -3.78
C MET A 149 -2.63 -10.53 -3.15
N TYR A 150 -1.62 -11.24 -2.65
CA TYR A 150 -1.81 -12.53 -1.99
C TYR A 150 -2.65 -12.44 -0.71
N ALA A 151 -2.44 -11.37 0.08
CA ALA A 151 -3.05 -11.17 1.39
C ALA A 151 -4.59 -11.30 1.43
N PRO A 152 -5.37 -10.50 0.68
CA PRO A 152 -6.82 -10.60 0.72
C PRO A 152 -7.31 -11.89 0.04
N ALA A 153 -6.60 -12.43 -0.95
CA ALA A 153 -6.99 -13.63 -1.68
C ALA A 153 -7.01 -14.87 -0.77
N VAL A 154 -6.02 -15.00 0.11
CA VAL A 154 -5.97 -16.04 1.16
C VAL A 154 -7.09 -15.87 2.17
N ALA A 155 -7.41 -14.62 2.53
CA ALA A 155 -8.51 -14.34 3.45
C ALA A 155 -9.88 -14.68 2.83
N LEU A 156 -10.08 -14.42 1.52
CA LEU A 156 -11.30 -14.82 0.81
C LEU A 156 -11.46 -16.32 0.73
N GLU A 157 -10.39 -17.04 0.43
CA GLU A 157 -10.40 -18.49 0.36
C GLU A 157 -10.88 -19.09 1.68
N ALA A 158 -10.45 -18.52 2.81
CA ALA A 158 -10.85 -19.00 4.13
C ALA A 158 -12.36 -18.91 4.39
N VAL A 159 -13.00 -17.82 3.94
CA VAL A 159 -14.42 -17.53 4.23
C VAL A 159 -15.39 -17.99 3.15
N SER A 160 -14.91 -18.17 1.92
CA SER A 160 -15.76 -18.49 0.76
C SER A 160 -15.39 -19.80 0.06
N GLY A 161 -14.20 -20.35 0.33
CA GLY A 161 -13.61 -21.44 -0.47
C GLY A 161 -13.24 -21.02 -1.89
N TYR A 162 -13.36 -19.73 -2.24
CA TYR A 162 -12.98 -19.25 -3.56
C TYR A 162 -11.46 -19.28 -3.73
N PRO A 163 -10.93 -19.95 -4.77
CA PRO A 163 -9.51 -20.23 -4.84
C PRO A 163 -8.68 -18.96 -5.02
N VAL A 164 -7.56 -18.86 -4.28
CA VAL A 164 -6.67 -17.68 -4.24
C VAL A 164 -6.28 -17.20 -5.63
N TRP A 165 -5.98 -18.13 -6.54
CA TRP A 165 -5.52 -17.81 -7.88
C TRP A 165 -6.54 -17.03 -8.70
N ASN A 166 -7.82 -17.41 -8.62
CA ASN A 166 -8.90 -16.72 -9.31
C ASN A 166 -9.06 -15.30 -8.78
N SER A 167 -9.04 -15.16 -7.45
CA SER A 167 -9.17 -13.86 -6.80
C SER A 167 -8.05 -12.91 -7.21
N ASN A 168 -6.80 -13.39 -7.21
CA ASN A 168 -5.64 -12.62 -7.66
C ASN A 168 -5.76 -12.19 -9.12
N VAL A 169 -6.17 -13.09 -10.02
CA VAL A 169 -6.29 -12.77 -11.45
C VAL A 169 -7.37 -11.71 -11.68
N VAL A 170 -8.56 -11.89 -11.11
CA VAL A 170 -9.69 -10.95 -11.28
C VAL A 170 -9.34 -9.56 -10.76
N THR A 171 -8.80 -9.47 -9.55
CA THR A 171 -8.43 -8.19 -8.94
C THR A 171 -7.26 -7.52 -9.68
N THR A 172 -6.28 -8.29 -10.17
CA THR A 172 -5.18 -7.76 -10.99
C THR A 172 -5.68 -7.22 -12.32
N ILE A 173 -6.54 -7.95 -13.02
CA ILE A 173 -7.14 -7.49 -14.29
C ILE A 173 -7.90 -6.17 -14.06
N ALA A 174 -8.72 -6.10 -13.01
CA ALA A 174 -9.45 -4.88 -12.68
C ALA A 174 -8.48 -3.70 -12.46
N ALA A 175 -7.43 -3.90 -11.65
CA ALA A 175 -6.40 -2.90 -11.38
C ALA A 175 -5.66 -2.45 -12.64
N ILE A 176 -5.25 -3.37 -13.51
CA ILE A 176 -4.61 -3.06 -14.79
C ILE A 176 -5.52 -2.18 -15.65
N ILE A 177 -6.79 -2.53 -15.77
CA ILE A 177 -7.74 -1.80 -16.62
C ILE A 177 -7.91 -0.35 -16.14
N TYR A 178 -8.29 -0.12 -14.87
CA TYR A 178 -8.56 1.25 -14.44
C TYR A 178 -7.28 2.10 -14.33
N THR A 179 -6.13 1.49 -14.02
CA THR A 179 -4.84 2.20 -13.95
C THR A 179 -4.35 2.60 -15.32
N SER A 180 -4.35 1.66 -16.28
CA SER A 180 -3.89 1.93 -17.66
C SER A 180 -4.81 2.90 -18.41
N LEU A 181 -6.11 2.90 -18.12
CA LEU A 181 -7.04 3.81 -18.79
C LEU A 181 -7.01 5.22 -18.19
N GLY A 182 -7.01 5.34 -16.86
CA GLY A 182 -7.30 6.60 -16.17
C GLY A 182 -6.10 7.44 -15.73
N GLY A 183 -4.89 6.87 -15.68
CA GLY A 183 -3.68 7.58 -15.21
C GLY A 183 -3.74 8.00 -13.75
N LEU A 184 -2.81 8.87 -13.32
CA LEU A 184 -2.64 9.22 -11.90
C LEU A 184 -3.90 9.83 -11.24
N LYS A 185 -4.69 10.63 -11.97
CA LYS A 185 -5.94 11.19 -11.44
C LYS A 185 -6.96 10.13 -11.08
N ALA A 186 -7.14 9.14 -11.95
CA ALA A 186 -8.03 8.04 -11.67
C ALA A 186 -7.58 7.27 -10.44
N VAL A 187 -6.29 6.94 -10.35
CA VAL A 187 -5.70 6.25 -9.19
C VAL A 187 -6.00 6.99 -7.89
N ILE A 188 -5.80 8.31 -7.85
CA ILE A 188 -6.08 9.10 -6.65
C ILE A 188 -7.56 9.06 -6.27
N TRP A 189 -8.48 9.17 -7.22
CA TRP A 189 -9.92 9.15 -6.92
C TRP A 189 -10.44 7.74 -6.59
N THR A 190 -9.89 6.69 -7.19
CA THR A 190 -10.18 5.31 -6.76
C THR A 190 -9.70 5.08 -5.34
N ASP A 191 -8.54 5.61 -4.96
CA ASP A 191 -8.04 5.49 -3.59
C ASP A 191 -8.94 6.21 -2.59
N VAL A 192 -9.46 7.40 -2.93
CA VAL A 192 -10.41 8.13 -2.07
C VAL A 192 -11.70 7.34 -1.88
N PHE A 193 -12.23 6.72 -2.93
CA PHE A 193 -13.38 5.84 -2.80
C PHE A 193 -13.05 4.63 -1.91
N GLN A 194 -11.93 3.96 -2.18
CA GLN A 194 -11.50 2.77 -1.45
C GLN A 194 -11.21 3.08 0.03
N SER A 195 -10.73 4.29 0.37
CA SER A 195 -10.53 4.71 1.75
C SER A 195 -11.82 4.74 2.56
N ILE A 196 -12.91 5.19 1.93
CA ILE A 196 -14.22 5.27 2.57
C ILE A 196 -14.72 3.85 2.85
N VAL A 197 -14.59 2.95 1.87
CA VAL A 197 -14.96 1.53 2.02
C VAL A 197 -14.13 0.88 3.13
N MET A 198 -12.82 1.10 3.14
CA MET A 198 -11.90 0.57 4.16
C MET A 198 -12.24 1.06 5.56
N LEU A 199 -12.47 2.36 5.74
CA LEU A 199 -12.85 2.92 7.04
C LEU A 199 -14.20 2.39 7.52
N ALA A 200 -15.19 2.30 6.63
CA ALA A 200 -16.51 1.75 6.97
C ALA A 200 -16.42 0.29 7.43
N LEU A 201 -15.66 -0.54 6.71
CA LEU A 201 -15.46 -1.95 7.06
C LEU A 201 -14.69 -2.12 8.39
N MET A 202 -13.65 -1.32 8.61
CA MET A 202 -12.92 -1.33 9.88
C MET A 202 -13.81 -0.93 11.06
N LEU A 203 -14.58 0.13 10.92
CA LEU A 203 -15.49 0.59 11.97
C LEU A 203 -16.59 -0.45 12.24
N ALA A 204 -17.13 -1.10 11.20
CA ALA A 204 -18.12 -2.17 11.37
C ALA A 204 -17.56 -3.35 12.17
N VAL A 205 -16.35 -3.84 11.83
CA VAL A 205 -15.67 -4.91 12.57
C VAL A 205 -15.40 -4.49 14.02
N LEU A 206 -14.93 -3.26 14.21
CA LEU A 206 -14.62 -2.74 15.53
C LEU A 206 -15.85 -2.65 16.44
N ILE A 207 -16.94 -2.09 15.93
CA ILE A 207 -18.18 -1.90 16.67
C ILE A 207 -18.79 -3.26 16.99
N GLN A 208 -18.95 -4.13 15.99
CA GLN A 208 -19.55 -5.46 16.19
C GLN A 208 -18.71 -6.31 17.15
N GLY A 209 -17.38 -6.34 16.95
CA GLY A 209 -16.48 -7.08 17.84
C GLY A 209 -16.53 -6.56 19.27
N THR A 210 -16.65 -5.24 19.47
CA THR A 210 -16.75 -4.65 20.81
C THR A 210 -18.05 -5.03 21.52
N VAL A 211 -19.17 -5.05 20.79
CA VAL A 211 -20.48 -5.46 21.33
C VAL A 211 -20.45 -6.93 21.72
N GLU A 212 -19.91 -7.80 20.87
CA GLU A 212 -19.84 -9.25 21.11
C GLU A 212 -18.96 -9.64 22.30
N VAL A 213 -17.89 -8.87 22.58
CA VAL A 213 -17.03 -9.11 23.75
C VAL A 213 -17.69 -8.66 25.06
N GLY A 214 -18.66 -7.75 25.02
CA GLY A 214 -19.28 -7.16 26.22
C GLY A 214 -18.79 -5.75 26.55
N GLY A 215 -18.08 -5.08 25.63
CA GLY A 215 -17.67 -3.68 25.72
C GLY A 215 -16.17 -3.45 25.79
N ALA A 216 -15.77 -2.19 25.58
CA ALA A 216 -14.36 -1.79 25.47
C ALA A 216 -13.55 -2.04 26.75
N LYS A 217 -14.18 -1.93 27.93
CA LYS A 217 -13.52 -2.19 29.21
C LYS A 217 -13.11 -3.66 29.34
N GLN A 218 -14.02 -4.57 29.00
CA GLN A 218 -13.75 -6.01 29.06
C GLN A 218 -12.66 -6.43 28.06
N ILE A 219 -12.62 -5.82 26.87
CA ILE A 219 -11.50 -6.00 25.92
C ILE A 219 -10.17 -5.66 26.59
N TRP A 220 -10.10 -4.50 27.24
CA TRP A 220 -8.87 -4.03 27.87
C TRP A 220 -8.43 -4.94 29.03
N ASP A 221 -9.37 -5.30 29.92
CA ASP A 221 -9.09 -6.17 31.07
C ASP A 221 -8.56 -7.55 30.61
N ILE A 222 -9.11 -8.09 29.52
CA ILE A 222 -8.68 -9.35 28.92
C ILE A 222 -7.28 -9.21 28.26
N ALA A 223 -7.05 -8.11 27.55
CA ALA A 223 -5.80 -7.87 26.84
C ALA A 223 -4.62 -7.63 27.78
N GLU A 224 -4.84 -6.96 28.92
CA GLU A 224 -3.81 -6.70 29.93
C GLU A 224 -3.31 -7.99 30.60
N ALA A 225 -4.17 -9.00 30.72
CA ALA A 225 -3.81 -10.31 31.27
C ALA A 225 -3.01 -11.21 30.31
N ALA A 226 -2.86 -10.83 29.04
CA ALA A 226 -2.11 -11.60 28.05
C ALA A 226 -0.63 -11.21 28.07
N ASP A 227 0.27 -12.15 28.41
CA ASP A 227 1.72 -11.93 28.43
C ASP A 227 2.33 -12.15 27.03
N PRO A 228 2.67 -11.07 26.28
CA PRO A 228 3.24 -11.18 24.94
C PRO A 228 4.77 -11.20 25.09
N THR A 229 5.31 -12.39 25.35
CA THR A 229 6.76 -12.59 25.46
C THR A 229 7.46 -12.06 24.19
N VAL A 230 8.36 -11.10 24.43
CA VAL A 230 8.67 -9.98 23.53
C VAL A 230 9.37 -10.39 22.22
N ARG A 231 8.66 -10.29 21.09
CA ARG A 231 9.21 -10.46 19.73
C ARG A 231 9.93 -9.22 19.21
N HIS A 232 9.46 -8.02 19.56
CA HIS A 232 9.97 -6.74 19.06
C HIS A 232 10.30 -5.78 20.21
N THR A 233 11.46 -5.14 20.16
CA THR A 233 11.82 -4.13 21.18
C THR A 233 11.30 -2.75 20.78
N PHE A 234 10.96 -1.93 21.78
CA PHE A 234 10.64 -0.51 21.60
C PHE A 234 11.64 0.20 20.66
N TRP A 235 12.94 -0.01 20.90
CA TRP A 235 14.02 0.59 20.11
C TRP A 235 14.01 0.12 18.66
N SER A 236 13.84 -1.19 18.43
CA SER A 236 13.80 -1.75 17.08
C SER A 236 12.62 -1.21 16.27
N LEU A 237 11.45 -1.02 16.89
CA LEU A 237 10.25 -0.55 16.21
C LEU A 237 10.30 0.94 15.92
N ILE A 238 10.67 1.78 16.90
CA ILE A 238 10.75 3.23 16.67
C ILE A 238 11.85 3.57 15.67
N LEU A 239 13.08 3.10 15.90
CA LEU A 239 14.20 3.46 15.03
C LEU A 239 14.03 2.83 13.64
N GLY A 240 13.59 1.57 13.58
CA GLY A 240 13.31 0.89 12.32
C GLY A 240 12.24 1.64 11.50
N SER A 241 11.06 1.87 12.08
CA SER A 241 9.98 2.58 11.39
C SER A 241 10.33 4.02 11.03
N PHE A 242 11.18 4.69 11.84
CA PHE A 242 11.66 6.03 11.53
C PHE A 242 12.42 6.06 10.20
N PHE A 243 13.42 5.19 10.00
CA PHE A 243 14.14 5.13 8.72
C PHE A 243 13.26 4.66 7.56
N VAL A 244 12.30 3.78 7.82
CA VAL A 244 11.30 3.36 6.82
C VAL A 244 10.47 4.55 6.34
N GLY A 245 10.04 5.42 7.26
CA GLY A 245 9.28 6.63 6.91
C GLY A 245 10.08 7.61 6.05
N ILE A 246 11.41 7.66 6.25
CA ILE A 246 12.29 8.47 5.41
C ILE A 246 12.29 7.87 3.99
N GLY A 247 12.49 6.55 3.87
CA GLY A 247 12.45 5.83 2.60
C GLY A 247 11.12 6.00 1.86
N PHE A 248 9.98 5.98 2.57
CA PHE A 248 8.66 6.21 1.97
C PHE A 248 8.53 7.59 1.34
N THR A 249 9.17 8.61 1.90
CA THR A 249 9.11 9.97 1.35
C THR A 249 9.79 10.06 -0.02
N TYR A 250 10.83 9.25 -0.25
CA TYR A 250 11.60 9.24 -1.50
C TYR A 250 11.15 8.15 -2.48
N ASN A 251 10.15 7.33 -2.12
CA ASN A 251 9.55 6.37 -3.03
C ASN A 251 8.81 7.10 -4.17
N ASN A 252 8.86 6.52 -5.38
CA ASN A 252 8.25 7.14 -6.56
C ASN A 252 6.73 7.38 -6.42
N SER A 253 6.01 6.55 -5.65
CA SER A 253 4.57 6.72 -5.42
C SER A 253 4.24 7.96 -4.57
N THR A 254 5.08 8.26 -3.58
CA THR A 254 4.97 9.50 -2.79
C THR A 254 5.38 10.69 -3.62
N PHE A 255 6.46 10.56 -4.38
CA PHE A 255 6.94 11.60 -5.29
C PHE A 255 5.87 12.02 -6.30
N GLN A 256 5.19 11.07 -6.96
CA GLN A 256 4.10 11.37 -7.91
C GLN A 256 2.98 12.18 -7.26
N ARG A 257 2.61 11.83 -6.01
CA ARG A 257 1.61 12.56 -5.24
C ARG A 257 2.05 13.96 -4.85
N ILE A 258 3.32 14.14 -4.50
CA ILE A 258 3.88 15.50 -4.28
C ILE A 258 3.84 16.29 -5.60
N ALA A 259 4.30 15.69 -6.69
CA ALA A 259 4.45 16.33 -7.99
C ALA A 259 3.12 16.69 -8.65
N CYS A 260 2.04 15.95 -8.37
CA CYS A 260 0.71 16.20 -8.93
C CYS A 260 -0.08 17.31 -8.22
N THR A 261 0.43 17.85 -7.11
CA THR A 261 -0.22 18.96 -6.41
C THR A 261 -0.03 20.29 -7.13
N LYS A 262 -1.01 21.20 -6.97
CA LYS A 262 -0.99 22.54 -7.58
C LYS A 262 0.26 23.34 -7.22
N ASN A 263 0.52 23.46 -5.92
CA ASN A 263 1.51 24.36 -5.36
C ASN A 263 2.25 23.68 -4.20
N ARG A 264 3.45 24.17 -3.89
CA ARG A 264 4.26 23.71 -2.75
C ARG A 264 3.50 23.70 -1.41
N LYS A 265 2.59 24.66 -1.21
CA LYS A 265 1.75 24.75 0.01
C LYS A 265 0.78 23.56 0.11
N GLU A 266 0.20 23.14 -1.00
CA GLU A 266 -0.71 21.99 -1.07
C GLU A 266 0.06 20.67 -0.85
N ALA A 267 1.25 20.52 -1.44
CA ALA A 267 2.14 19.38 -1.16
C ALA A 267 2.51 19.25 0.33
N LYS A 268 2.84 20.38 1.00
CA LYS A 268 3.13 20.35 2.45
C LYS A 268 1.91 19.95 3.26
N ARG A 269 0.74 20.57 3.00
CA ARG A 269 -0.52 20.24 3.68
C ARG A 269 -0.88 18.77 3.51
N MET A 270 -0.66 18.23 2.31
CA MET A 270 -0.90 16.84 1.98
C MET A 270 -0.07 15.90 2.88
N LEU A 271 1.24 16.09 2.95
CA LEU A 271 2.11 15.24 3.79
C LEU A 271 1.82 15.41 5.28
N TYR A 272 1.60 16.65 5.74
CA TYR A 272 1.25 16.90 7.14
C TYR A 272 -0.07 16.26 7.54
N LEU A 273 -1.05 16.16 6.63
CA LEU A 273 -2.30 15.45 6.88
C LEU A 273 -2.12 13.93 6.80
N SER A 274 -1.24 13.44 5.93
CA SER A 274 -1.05 11.99 5.73
C SER A 274 -0.49 11.31 6.98
N SER A 275 0.45 11.95 7.68
CA SER A 275 1.08 11.41 8.89
C SER A 275 0.10 11.05 10.02
N PRO A 276 -0.75 11.96 10.53
CA PRO A 276 -1.72 11.64 11.57
C PRO A 276 -2.79 10.64 11.09
N VAL A 277 -3.25 10.74 9.84
CA VAL A 277 -4.26 9.81 9.30
C VAL A 277 -3.70 8.38 9.25
N PHE A 278 -2.45 8.21 8.85
CA PHE A 278 -1.77 6.91 8.88
C PHE A 278 -1.63 6.36 10.32
N PHE A 279 -1.23 7.23 11.27
CA PHE A 279 -1.12 6.87 12.68
C PHE A 279 -2.46 6.36 13.23
N PHE A 280 -3.54 7.13 13.07
CA PHE A 280 -4.87 6.73 13.55
C PHE A 280 -5.39 5.47 12.84
N GLY A 281 -5.18 5.33 11.53
CA GLY A 281 -5.54 4.11 10.80
C GLY A 281 -4.84 2.86 11.33
N THR A 282 -3.58 3.01 11.75
CA THR A 282 -2.82 1.92 12.38
C THR A 282 -3.33 1.60 13.79
N VAL A 283 -3.65 2.62 14.59
CA VAL A 283 -4.24 2.44 15.93
C VAL A 283 -5.59 1.71 15.85
N VAL A 284 -6.45 2.08 14.90
CA VAL A 284 -7.73 1.38 14.67
C VAL A 284 -7.49 -0.08 14.28
N SER A 285 -6.51 -0.34 13.42
CA SER A 285 -6.13 -1.71 13.03
C SER A 285 -5.63 -2.54 14.22
N LEU A 286 -4.79 -1.96 15.09
CA LEU A 286 -4.34 -2.61 16.31
C LEU A 286 -5.51 -2.94 17.23
N TYR A 287 -6.43 -1.99 17.40
CA TYR A 287 -7.60 -2.19 18.25
C TYR A 287 -8.50 -3.31 17.71
N CYS A 288 -8.69 -3.42 16.39
CA CYS A 288 -9.35 -4.59 15.79
C CYS A 288 -8.66 -5.92 16.15
N GLY A 289 -7.33 -5.96 16.20
CA GLY A 289 -6.57 -7.14 16.61
C GLY A 289 -6.80 -7.53 18.07
N ILE A 290 -6.78 -6.54 18.98
CA ILE A 290 -7.08 -6.75 20.40
C ILE A 290 -8.52 -7.23 20.56
N THR A 291 -9.48 -6.61 19.88
CA THR A 291 -10.88 -7.04 19.91
C THR A 291 -11.05 -8.48 19.42
N ALA A 292 -10.39 -8.86 18.33
CA ALA A 292 -10.40 -10.24 17.85
C ALA A 292 -9.80 -11.21 18.88
N PHE A 293 -8.69 -10.83 19.52
CA PHE A 293 -8.07 -11.60 20.60
C PHE A 293 -9.04 -11.84 21.76
N SER A 294 -9.63 -10.76 22.30
CA SER A 294 -10.59 -10.84 23.40
C SER A 294 -11.84 -11.64 23.03
N TYR A 295 -12.32 -11.54 21.79
CA TYR A 295 -13.45 -12.33 21.30
C TYR A 295 -13.17 -13.83 21.35
N PHE A 296 -12.07 -14.28 20.75
CA PHE A 296 -11.73 -15.70 20.70
C PHE A 296 -11.35 -16.27 22.07
N GLN A 297 -10.77 -15.46 22.95
CA GLN A 297 -10.51 -15.86 24.34
C GLN A 297 -11.81 -15.99 25.15
N THR A 298 -12.77 -15.09 24.96
CA THR A 298 -14.09 -15.16 25.60
C THR A 298 -14.86 -16.40 25.15
N LYS A 299 -14.75 -16.77 23.86
CA LYS A 299 -15.35 -17.98 23.29
C LYS A 299 -14.55 -19.27 23.58
N GLN A 300 -13.37 -19.17 24.20
CA GLN A 300 -12.46 -20.30 24.45
C GLN A 300 -12.17 -21.14 23.20
N CYS A 301 -12.05 -20.49 22.04
CA CYS A 301 -11.84 -21.14 20.76
C CYS A 301 -10.77 -20.39 19.97
N ASP A 302 -9.55 -20.92 19.93
CA ASP A 302 -8.50 -20.39 19.07
C ASP A 302 -8.76 -20.87 17.63
N PRO A 303 -8.97 -19.97 16.66
CA PRO A 303 -9.34 -20.34 15.29
C PRO A 303 -8.25 -21.15 14.58
N LEU A 304 -6.97 -20.99 14.95
CA LEU A 304 -5.87 -21.75 14.38
C LEU A 304 -5.78 -23.15 14.99
N LYS A 305 -5.92 -23.27 16.31
CA LYS A 305 -5.88 -24.58 17.00
C LYS A 305 -7.12 -25.42 16.75
N SER A 306 -8.26 -24.79 16.52
CA SER A 306 -9.52 -25.46 16.17
C SER A 306 -9.58 -25.86 14.69
N GLY A 307 -8.58 -25.50 13.87
CA GLY A 307 -8.52 -25.84 12.44
C GLY A 307 -9.52 -25.06 11.57
N GLN A 308 -10.19 -24.04 12.12
CA GLN A 308 -11.11 -23.19 11.35
C GLN A 308 -10.37 -22.36 10.29
N ILE A 309 -9.15 -21.92 10.63
CA ILE A 309 -8.20 -21.29 9.71
C ILE A 309 -6.94 -22.15 9.58
N THR A 310 -6.40 -22.25 8.37
CA THR A 310 -5.12 -22.94 8.09
C THR A 310 -3.94 -21.99 8.16
N ASN A 311 -4.21 -20.68 8.05
CA ASN A 311 -3.18 -19.65 8.01
C ASN A 311 -3.55 -18.48 8.95
N PRO A 312 -2.62 -18.02 9.81
CA PRO A 312 -2.80 -16.85 10.68
C PRO A 312 -3.30 -15.58 9.96
N ASN A 313 -3.04 -15.44 8.67
CA ASN A 313 -3.44 -14.27 7.88
C ASN A 313 -4.93 -14.29 7.46
N GLN A 314 -5.69 -15.35 7.80
CA GLN A 314 -7.11 -15.51 7.42
C GLN A 314 -8.09 -14.84 8.39
N VAL A 315 -7.61 -14.20 9.46
CA VAL A 315 -8.45 -13.66 10.55
C VAL A 315 -9.24 -12.41 10.15
N ALA A 316 -8.89 -11.73 9.06
CA ALA A 316 -9.66 -10.63 8.51
C ALA A 316 -9.56 -10.60 6.97
N ALA A 317 -10.61 -10.17 6.28
CA ALA A 317 -10.65 -10.08 4.81
C ALA A 317 -11.01 -8.66 4.36
N LEU A 318 -10.10 -8.00 3.63
CA LEU A 318 -10.27 -6.64 3.10
C LEU A 318 -9.61 -6.48 1.72
N PHE A 319 -10.40 -6.56 0.64
CA PHE A 319 -9.89 -6.47 -0.75
C PHE A 319 -9.67 -5.05 -1.26
N SER A 320 -10.52 -4.12 -0.82
CA SER A 320 -10.53 -2.74 -1.33
C SER A 320 -9.17 -2.05 -1.17
N ALA A 321 -8.41 -2.40 -0.12
CA ALA A 321 -7.10 -1.82 0.14
C ALA A 321 -6.00 -2.32 -0.80
N SER A 322 -6.07 -3.56 -1.27
CA SER A 322 -5.04 -4.12 -2.18
C SER A 322 -5.10 -3.50 -3.57
N LEU A 323 -6.30 -3.16 -4.06
CA LEU A 323 -6.48 -2.51 -5.35
C LEU A 323 -5.79 -1.13 -5.39
N SER A 324 -5.91 -0.32 -4.33
CA SER A 324 -5.24 1.00 -4.24
C SER A 324 -3.72 0.85 -4.36
N THR A 325 -3.14 -0.04 -3.57
CA THR A 325 -1.69 -0.27 -3.56
C THR A 325 -1.19 -0.81 -4.90
N LEU A 326 -1.92 -1.78 -5.50
CA LEU A 326 -1.57 -2.33 -6.81
C LEU A 326 -1.60 -1.24 -7.89
N SER A 327 -2.69 -0.46 -7.97
CA SER A 327 -2.81 0.60 -8.97
C SER A 327 -1.78 1.71 -8.83
N SER A 328 -1.47 2.12 -7.60
CA SER A 328 -0.44 3.11 -7.32
C SER A 328 0.97 2.61 -7.63
N GLY A 329 1.27 1.36 -7.30
CA GLY A 329 2.53 0.72 -7.66
C GLY A 329 2.70 0.56 -9.17
N LEU A 330 1.65 0.17 -9.89
CA LEU A 330 1.65 0.07 -11.35
C LEU A 330 1.84 1.44 -12.02
N ALA A 331 1.15 2.49 -11.54
CA ALA A 331 1.35 3.85 -12.03
C ALA A 331 2.78 4.37 -11.76
N SER A 332 3.34 4.03 -10.60
CA SER A 332 4.72 4.37 -10.25
C SER A 332 5.73 3.65 -11.14
N VAL A 333 5.58 2.34 -11.35
CA VAL A 333 6.48 1.53 -12.21
C VAL A 333 6.37 1.96 -13.66
N GLY A 334 5.17 2.21 -14.17
CA GLY A 334 4.96 2.75 -15.52
C GLY A 334 5.73 4.06 -15.73
N SER A 335 5.69 4.96 -14.74
CA SER A 335 6.44 6.22 -14.77
C SER A 335 7.95 6.00 -14.68
N MET A 336 8.44 5.15 -13.76
CA MET A 336 9.87 4.87 -13.61
C MET A 336 10.47 4.29 -14.89
N VAL A 337 9.86 3.24 -15.45
CA VAL A 337 10.36 2.58 -16.65
C VAL A 337 10.35 3.53 -17.85
N TRP A 338 9.28 4.31 -18.00
CA TRP A 338 9.20 5.31 -19.07
C TRP A 338 10.28 6.38 -18.92
N THR A 339 10.32 7.07 -17.78
CA THR A 339 11.18 8.24 -17.56
C THR A 339 12.65 7.88 -17.46
N ASP A 340 12.99 6.77 -16.80
CA ASP A 340 14.38 6.42 -16.48
C ASP A 340 15.03 5.51 -17.53
N PHE A 341 14.26 4.65 -18.21
CA PHE A 341 14.83 3.64 -19.13
C PHE A 341 14.46 3.88 -20.60
N ILE A 342 13.22 4.26 -20.91
CA ILE A 342 12.77 4.34 -22.31
C ILE A 342 13.00 5.72 -22.89
N GLN A 343 12.42 6.77 -22.29
CA GLN A 343 12.46 8.15 -22.77
C GLN A 343 13.87 8.65 -23.11
N PRO A 344 14.93 8.35 -22.33
CA PRO A 344 16.29 8.79 -22.67
C PRO A 344 16.85 8.21 -23.98
N HIS A 345 16.29 7.10 -24.48
CA HIS A 345 16.79 6.39 -25.67
C HIS A 345 15.91 6.60 -26.91
N VAL A 346 14.62 6.92 -26.75
CA VAL A 346 13.65 7.01 -27.86
C VAL A 346 13.40 8.43 -28.39
N GLY A 347 14.03 9.46 -27.79
CA GLY A 347 13.90 10.85 -28.22
C GLY A 347 12.48 11.41 -28.12
N GLU A 348 12.17 12.47 -28.86
CA GLU A 348 10.82 13.08 -28.88
C GLU A 348 9.84 12.21 -29.66
N MET A 349 9.02 11.45 -28.93
CA MET A 349 7.89 10.71 -29.47
C MET A 349 6.60 11.53 -29.36
N SER A 350 5.66 11.30 -30.29
CA SER A 350 4.29 11.82 -30.16
C SER A 350 3.66 11.41 -28.83
N GLN A 351 3.02 12.36 -28.15
CA GLN A 351 2.39 12.18 -26.84
C GLN A 351 1.47 10.95 -26.76
N SER A 352 0.71 10.67 -27.83
CA SER A 352 -0.18 9.51 -27.90
C SER A 352 0.59 8.19 -27.93
N LYS A 353 1.71 8.12 -28.66
CA LYS A 353 2.56 6.91 -28.72
C LYS A 353 3.24 6.66 -27.39
N SER A 354 3.80 7.70 -26.77
CA SER A 354 4.41 7.60 -25.43
C SER A 354 3.42 7.12 -24.39
N THR A 355 2.20 7.67 -24.39
CA THR A 355 1.13 7.24 -23.50
C THR A 355 0.78 5.78 -23.73
N LEU A 356 0.70 5.32 -24.99
CA LEU A 356 0.47 3.91 -25.31
C LEU A 356 1.59 3.01 -24.76
N VAL A 357 2.85 3.41 -24.92
CA VAL A 357 3.99 2.65 -24.36
C VAL A 357 3.87 2.53 -22.85
N ILE A 358 3.55 3.62 -22.14
CA ILE A 358 3.34 3.58 -20.68
C ILE A 358 2.21 2.62 -20.30
N LYS A 359 1.10 2.61 -21.05
CA LYS A 359 -0.01 1.67 -20.82
C LYS A 359 0.43 0.21 -21.00
N VAL A 360 1.22 -0.08 -22.03
CA VAL A 360 1.78 -1.42 -22.25
C VAL A 360 2.69 -1.83 -21.09
N ILE A 361 3.53 -0.93 -20.59
CA ILE A 361 4.37 -1.20 -19.41
C ILE A 361 3.51 -1.55 -18.20
N VAL A 362 2.44 -0.79 -17.93
CA VAL A 362 1.52 -1.06 -16.82
C VAL A 362 0.90 -2.45 -16.93
N VAL A 363 0.49 -2.87 -18.14
CA VAL A 363 -0.05 -4.21 -18.38
C VAL A 363 1.02 -5.29 -18.11
N LEU A 364 2.22 -5.14 -18.68
CA LEU A 364 3.31 -6.11 -18.51
C LEU A 364 3.70 -6.29 -17.04
N PHE A 365 3.86 -5.19 -16.31
CA PHE A 365 4.19 -5.24 -14.89
C PHE A 365 3.03 -5.74 -14.04
N GLY A 366 1.77 -5.50 -14.44
CA GLY A 366 0.61 -6.11 -13.79
C GLY A 366 0.56 -7.63 -13.96
N CYS A 367 0.90 -8.15 -15.13
CA CYS A 367 1.04 -9.60 -15.34
C CYS A 367 2.21 -10.16 -14.52
N LEU A 368 3.34 -9.45 -14.47
CA LEU A 368 4.50 -9.84 -13.67
C LEU A 368 4.18 -9.90 -12.18
N THR A 369 3.50 -8.89 -11.62
CA THR A 369 3.13 -8.87 -10.19
C THR A 369 2.11 -9.96 -9.86
N CYS A 370 1.19 -10.26 -10.78
CA CYS A 370 0.31 -11.42 -10.66
C CYS A 370 1.14 -12.72 -10.54
N GLY A 371 2.14 -12.90 -11.42
CA GLY A 371 3.10 -14.01 -11.36
C GLY A 371 3.82 -14.09 -10.01
N VAL A 372 4.34 -12.97 -9.51
CA VAL A 372 5.03 -12.90 -8.21
C VAL A 372 4.09 -13.24 -7.05
N SER A 373 2.82 -12.86 -7.11
CA SER A 373 1.83 -13.20 -6.07
C SER A 373 1.68 -14.72 -5.88
N PHE A 374 1.85 -15.50 -6.94
CA PHE A 374 1.85 -16.97 -6.85
C PHE A 374 3.11 -17.52 -6.17
N LEU A 375 4.26 -16.86 -6.36
CA LEU A 375 5.49 -17.25 -5.68
C LEU A 375 5.41 -16.97 -4.18
N VAL A 376 4.75 -15.87 -3.78
CA VAL A 376 4.53 -15.54 -2.35
C VAL A 376 3.75 -16.65 -1.65
N ALA A 377 2.82 -17.31 -2.34
CA ALA A 377 2.08 -18.44 -1.78
C ALA A 377 2.96 -19.62 -1.37
N ALA A 378 4.12 -19.78 -2.00
CA ALA A 378 5.08 -20.84 -1.69
C ALA A 378 6.05 -20.46 -0.55
N ILE A 379 6.07 -19.20 -0.10
CA ILE A 379 6.96 -18.73 0.97
C ILE A 379 6.26 -18.93 2.33
N GLY A 380 6.85 -19.74 3.21
CA GLY A 380 6.38 -19.91 4.59
C GLY A 380 6.68 -18.68 5.46
N GLY A 381 5.81 -18.39 6.43
CA GLY A 381 5.97 -17.28 7.39
C GLY A 381 4.72 -16.38 7.51
N THR A 382 4.78 -15.35 8.36
CA THR A 382 3.71 -14.34 8.41
C THR A 382 3.82 -13.38 7.23
N LEU A 383 2.67 -12.90 6.74
CA LEU A 383 2.62 -12.02 5.58
C LEU A 383 3.40 -10.73 5.83
N ILE A 384 3.26 -10.13 7.02
CA ILE A 384 4.02 -8.94 7.42
C ILE A 384 5.52 -9.19 7.38
N GLN A 385 6.00 -10.34 7.86
CA GLN A 385 7.42 -10.64 7.85
C GLN A 385 7.95 -10.73 6.42
N ILE A 386 7.26 -11.47 5.54
CA ILE A 386 7.62 -11.57 4.12
C ILE A 386 7.63 -10.18 3.47
N ALA A 387 6.58 -9.39 3.70
CA ALA A 387 6.43 -8.08 3.09
C ALA A 387 7.52 -7.09 3.55
N LEU A 388 7.78 -7.03 4.86
CA LEU A 388 8.79 -6.14 5.44
C LEU A 388 10.21 -6.56 5.02
N SER A 389 10.54 -7.86 5.04
CA SER A 389 11.84 -8.34 4.58
C SER A 389 12.10 -7.98 3.12
N MET A 390 11.11 -8.16 2.24
CA MET A 390 11.21 -7.78 0.83
C MET A 390 11.34 -6.26 0.65
N ILE A 391 10.54 -5.45 1.37
CA ILE A 391 10.65 -3.99 1.30
C ILE A 391 12.04 -3.53 1.75
N PHE A 392 12.53 -4.01 2.89
CA PHE A 392 13.76 -3.48 3.47
C PHE A 392 15.01 -3.84 2.67
N ALA A 393 15.02 -5.01 2.02
CA ALA A 393 16.12 -5.42 1.15
C ALA A 393 16.43 -4.39 0.05
N PHE A 394 15.40 -3.73 -0.50
CA PHE A 394 15.57 -2.76 -1.59
C PHE A 394 15.43 -1.31 -1.13
N SER A 395 14.57 -1.01 -0.16
CA SER A 395 14.28 0.36 0.28
C SER A 395 15.36 0.96 1.17
N ALA A 396 16.06 0.15 1.99
CA ALA A 396 17.08 0.67 2.90
C ALA A 396 18.29 1.25 2.16
N PRO A 397 18.87 0.58 1.14
CA PRO A 397 19.96 1.19 0.35
C PRO A 397 19.51 2.44 -0.41
N GLN A 398 18.28 2.47 -0.92
CA GLN A 398 17.71 3.65 -1.57
C GLN A 398 17.57 4.82 -0.60
N CYS A 399 17.03 4.58 0.58
CA CYS A 399 16.95 5.57 1.64
C CYS A 399 18.35 6.13 1.96
N GLY A 400 19.36 5.25 2.06
CA GLY A 400 20.75 5.64 2.23
C GLY A 400 21.25 6.58 1.13
N MET A 401 20.99 6.27 -0.14
CA MET A 401 21.37 7.12 -1.28
C MET A 401 20.73 8.52 -1.20
N PHE A 402 19.44 8.60 -0.89
CA PHE A 402 18.75 9.89 -0.75
C PHE A 402 19.25 10.68 0.46
N MET A 403 19.47 10.01 1.60
CA MET A 403 20.03 10.66 2.79
C MET A 403 21.44 11.23 2.54
N LEU A 404 22.31 10.46 1.87
CA LEU A 404 23.64 10.93 1.46
C LEU A 404 23.54 12.14 0.53
N GLY A 405 22.65 12.08 -0.47
CA GLY A 405 22.42 13.18 -1.40
C GLY A 405 21.91 14.46 -0.72
N CYS A 406 20.97 14.32 0.21
CA CYS A 406 20.31 15.44 0.89
C CYS A 406 21.16 16.08 2.00
N PHE A 407 21.82 15.27 2.84
CA PHE A 407 22.43 15.76 4.08
C PHE A 407 23.97 15.82 4.04
N PHE A 408 24.62 15.22 3.03
CA PHE A 408 26.07 15.18 2.94
C PHE A 408 26.56 15.85 1.65
N PRO A 409 26.86 17.17 1.67
CA PRO A 409 27.26 17.93 0.48
C PRO A 409 28.53 17.40 -0.20
N ARG A 410 29.44 16.79 0.56
CA ARG A 410 30.72 16.26 0.06
C ARG A 410 30.61 14.88 -0.60
N CYS A 411 29.47 14.20 -0.48
CA CYS A 411 29.26 12.91 -1.10
C CYS A 411 29.19 13.07 -2.63
N ASN A 412 29.89 12.21 -3.36
CA ASN A 412 29.97 12.18 -4.81
C ASN A 412 29.48 10.82 -5.34
N ALA A 413 29.57 10.59 -6.66
CA ALA A 413 29.00 9.41 -7.30
C ALA A 413 29.70 8.08 -6.99
N LYS A 414 30.97 8.11 -6.57
CA LYS A 414 31.71 6.93 -6.11
C LYS A 414 31.31 6.60 -4.69
#